data_AF-A0A2D9ZYE2-F1
#
_entry.id   AF-A0A2D9ZYE2-F1
#
_cell.length_a   1.000
_cell.length_b   1.000
_cell.length_c   1.000
_cell.angle_alpha   90.00
_cell.angle_beta   90.00
_cell.angle_gamma   90.00
#
_symmetry.space_group_name_H-M   'P 1'
#
loop_
_entity.id
_entity.type
_entity.pdbx_description
1 polymer ?
#
loop_
_entity_poly.entity_id
_entity_poly.type
_entity_poly.pdbx_seq_one_letter_code
_entity_poly.pdbx_strand_id
1 'polypeptide(L)'
;MKILNSLSLAVLLAAVSLSASALPECRDADAKAASDAKALGFFRRQGEVFRPAKVLKLHLPSRTKEVASYIRVGEKHYSIFTLVNPDCEAHFIKRTRQGDWPG
;
A
#
# COMPACT_ATOMS: atom_id res chain seq x y z
N MET A 1 9.14 -26.63 48.48
CA MET A 1 9.60 -25.27 48.10
C MET A 1 10.25 -25.15 46.71
N LYS A 2 10.44 -26.22 45.92
CA LYS A 2 10.99 -26.11 44.54
C LYS A 2 9.93 -25.78 43.45
N ILE A 3 8.66 -26.14 43.71
CA ILE A 3 7.54 -26.01 42.76
C ILE A 3 7.05 -24.55 42.61
N LEU A 4 7.18 -23.74 43.68
CA LEU A 4 6.85 -22.31 43.62
C LEU A 4 7.77 -21.55 42.66
N ASN A 5 9.05 -21.94 42.58
CA ASN A 5 10.07 -21.26 41.77
C ASN A 5 9.89 -21.53 40.26
N SER A 6 9.40 -22.73 39.90
CA SER A 6 9.07 -23.08 38.52
C SER A 6 7.80 -22.39 38.01
N LEU A 7 6.83 -22.11 38.89
CA LEU A 7 5.60 -21.38 38.52
C LEU A 7 5.91 -19.93 38.15
N SER A 8 6.80 -19.28 38.92
CA SER A 8 7.26 -17.90 38.66
C SER A 8 8.01 -17.78 37.35
N LEU A 9 8.84 -18.77 37.00
CA LEU A 9 9.59 -18.80 35.74
C LEU A 9 8.66 -18.98 34.53
N ALA A 10 7.61 -19.81 34.66
CA ALA A 10 6.62 -20.02 33.61
C ALA A 10 5.77 -18.76 33.33
N VAL A 11 5.43 -18.00 34.37
CA VAL A 11 4.70 -16.71 34.23
C VAL A 11 5.57 -15.65 33.55
N LEU A 12 6.87 -15.60 33.86
CA LEU A 12 7.83 -14.69 33.22
C LEU A 12 8.05 -15.02 31.73
N LEU A 13 8.13 -16.30 31.34
CA LEU A 13 8.21 -16.68 29.93
C LEU A 13 6.91 -16.35 29.17
N ALA A 14 5.74 -16.52 29.78
CA ALA A 14 4.47 -16.19 29.15
C ALA A 14 4.34 -14.68 28.84
N ALA A 15 4.86 -13.81 29.72
CA ALA A 15 4.82 -12.36 29.55
C ALA A 15 5.73 -11.81 28.42
N VAL A 16 6.81 -12.52 28.07
CA VAL A 16 7.71 -12.13 26.96
C VAL A 16 7.08 -12.39 25.59
N SER A 17 6.02 -13.20 25.53
CA SER A 17 5.25 -13.49 24.32
C SER A 17 4.29 -12.37 23.91
N LEU A 18 4.29 -11.22 24.59
CA LEU A 18 3.58 -10.02 24.11
C LEU A 18 4.27 -9.53 22.83
N SER A 19 3.81 -10.12 21.73
CA SER A 19 4.15 -9.87 20.35
C SER A 19 4.38 -8.38 20.09
N ALA A 20 5.58 -8.05 19.64
CA ALA A 20 5.84 -6.82 18.91
C ALA A 20 4.94 -6.83 17.68
N SER A 21 3.79 -6.15 17.75
CA SER A 21 2.95 -5.92 16.59
C SER A 21 3.77 -5.05 15.63
N ALA A 22 4.29 -5.66 14.57
CA ALA A 22 4.87 -4.90 13.47
C ALA A 22 3.79 -3.91 13.00
N LEU A 23 4.16 -2.64 12.87
CA LEU A 23 3.26 -1.68 12.25
C LEU A 23 2.89 -2.21 10.86
N PRO A 24 1.61 -2.12 10.44
CA PRO A 24 1.22 -2.49 9.09
C PRO A 24 2.15 -1.79 8.10
N GLU A 25 2.72 -2.56 7.17
CA GLU A 25 3.63 -2.06 6.17
C GLU A 25 3.18 -2.52 4.80
N CYS A 26 2.59 -1.59 4.06
CA CYS A 26 2.29 -1.82 2.65
C CYS A 26 3.59 -1.75 1.84
N ARG A 27 4.09 -2.88 1.34
CA ARG A 27 5.31 -2.92 0.52
C ARG A 27 5.09 -2.16 -0.79
N ASP A 28 6.16 -1.75 -1.46
CA ASP A 28 6.06 -1.03 -2.73
C ASP A 28 5.29 -1.82 -3.80
N ALA A 29 5.42 -3.15 -3.82
CA ALA A 29 4.68 -4.01 -4.73
C ALA A 29 3.16 -3.94 -4.45
N ASP A 30 2.77 -4.07 -3.18
CA ASP A 30 1.36 -4.05 -2.77
C ASP A 30 0.75 -2.66 -2.96
N ALA A 31 1.52 -1.60 -2.70
CA ALA A 31 1.09 -0.23 -2.92
C ALA A 31 0.85 0.08 -4.41
N LYS A 32 1.71 -0.44 -5.29
CA LYS A 32 1.53 -0.38 -6.74
C LYS A 32 0.28 -1.13 -7.18
N ALA A 33 0.09 -2.35 -6.68
CA ALA A 33 -1.09 -3.16 -7.01
C ALA A 33 -2.41 -2.50 -6.53
N ALA A 34 -2.42 -1.94 -5.32
CA ALA A 34 -3.56 -1.21 -4.78
C ALA A 34 -3.87 0.07 -5.60
N SER A 35 -2.83 0.80 -6.01
CA SER A 35 -2.96 1.96 -6.89
C SER A 35 -3.54 1.57 -8.26
N ASP A 36 -3.01 0.52 -8.90
CA ASP A 36 -3.48 0.04 -10.19
C ASP A 36 -4.93 -0.45 -10.12
N ALA A 37 -5.30 -1.20 -9.08
CA ALA A 37 -6.68 -1.64 -8.87
C ALA A 37 -7.64 -0.45 -8.72
N LYS A 38 -7.27 0.56 -7.92
CA LYS A 38 -8.04 1.79 -7.76
C LYS A 38 -8.17 2.55 -9.08
N ALA A 39 -7.08 2.66 -9.82
CA ALA A 39 -7.01 3.37 -11.09
C ALA A 39 -7.88 2.71 -12.16
N LEU A 40 -7.81 1.38 -12.31
CA LEU A 40 -8.67 0.61 -13.21
C LEU A 40 -10.16 0.75 -12.86
N GLY A 41 -10.48 0.86 -11.56
CA GLY A 41 -11.85 1.08 -11.08
C GLY A 41 -12.55 2.29 -11.70
N PHE A 42 -11.82 3.32 -12.15
CA PHE A 42 -12.40 4.48 -12.83
C PHE A 42 -12.84 4.21 -14.27
N PHE A 43 -12.32 3.16 -14.90
CA PHE A 43 -12.51 2.87 -16.32
C PHE A 43 -13.30 1.58 -16.58
N ARG A 44 -13.93 1.03 -15.54
CA ARG A 44 -14.72 -0.22 -15.60
C ARG A 44 -13.88 -1.34 -16.26
N ARG A 45 -14.37 -1.91 -17.36
CA ARG A 45 -13.70 -3.00 -18.11
C ARG A 45 -12.89 -2.52 -19.32
N GLN A 46 -12.75 -1.21 -19.52
CA GLN A 46 -12.10 -0.64 -20.72
C GLN A 46 -10.67 -0.15 -20.45
N GLY A 47 -10.27 -0.11 -19.17
CA GLY A 47 -8.94 0.33 -18.77
C GLY A 47 -7.95 -0.83 -18.72
N GLU A 48 -6.73 -0.55 -19.15
CA GLU A 48 -5.60 -1.47 -19.07
C GLU A 48 -4.40 -0.75 -18.46
N VAL A 49 -3.64 -1.43 -17.60
CA VAL A 49 -2.33 -0.95 -17.15
C VAL A 49 -1.34 -1.16 -18.29
N PHE A 50 -0.81 -0.09 -18.88
CA PHE A 50 0.15 -0.18 -20.00
C PHE A 50 1.62 -0.05 -19.55
N ARG A 51 1.84 0.36 -18.29
CA ARG A 51 3.16 0.52 -17.68
C ARG A 51 3.07 0.26 -16.18
N PRO A 52 4.09 -0.37 -15.56
CA PRO A 52 4.11 -0.58 -14.11
C PRO A 52 3.97 0.73 -13.32
N ALA A 53 3.16 0.71 -12.27
CA ALA A 53 3.04 1.83 -11.35
C ALA A 53 4.36 2.19 -10.65
N LYS A 54 4.49 3.44 -10.24
CA LYS A 54 5.66 3.99 -9.55
C LYS A 54 5.28 4.60 -8.21
N VAL A 55 6.00 4.23 -7.16
CA VAL A 55 5.97 4.97 -5.89
C VAL A 55 6.78 6.24 -6.10
N LEU A 56 6.14 7.38 -5.93
CA LEU A 56 6.74 8.70 -6.15
C LEU A 56 7.27 9.31 -4.86
N LYS A 57 6.58 9.07 -3.74
CA LYS A 57 6.90 9.67 -2.45
C LYS A 57 6.43 8.81 -1.30
N LEU A 58 7.20 8.79 -0.21
CA LEU A 58 6.77 8.33 1.10
C LEU A 58 6.53 9.55 1.99
N HIS A 59 5.32 9.69 2.52
CA HIS A 59 4.95 10.73 3.46
C HIS A 59 5.23 10.25 4.88
N LEU A 60 6.04 11.00 5.63
CA LEU A 60 6.30 10.77 7.05
C LEU A 60 5.57 11.84 7.88
N PRO A 61 5.07 11.50 9.09
CA PRO A 61 5.20 10.20 9.77
C PRO A 61 4.16 9.15 9.37
N SER A 62 3.17 9.49 8.55
CA SER A 62 2.00 8.62 8.26
C SER A 62 2.33 7.33 7.50
N ARG A 63 3.54 7.20 6.94
CA ARG A 63 3.99 6.11 6.06
C ARG A 63 3.11 5.91 4.81
N THR A 64 2.35 6.93 4.43
CA THR A 64 1.50 6.92 3.23
C THR A 64 2.37 7.07 1.99
N LYS A 65 2.11 6.29 0.95
CA LYS A 65 2.84 6.37 -0.33
C LYS A 65 2.02 7.11 -1.37
N GLU A 66 2.61 8.11 -2.02
CA GLU A 66 2.07 8.63 -3.27
C GLU A 66 2.51 7.69 -4.41
N VAL A 67 1.54 7.15 -5.14
CA VAL A 67 1.77 6.18 -6.22
C VAL A 67 1.11 6.68 -7.50
N ALA A 68 1.82 6.56 -8.61
CA ALA A 68 1.30 6.84 -9.95
C ALA A 68 1.07 5.54 -10.73
N SER A 69 -0.17 5.36 -11.20
CA SER A 69 -0.63 4.29 -12.07
C SER A 69 -0.89 4.80 -13.48
N TYR A 70 -0.60 3.97 -14.47
CA TYR A 70 -0.63 4.36 -15.88
C TYR A 70 -1.65 3.54 -16.65
N ILE A 71 -2.80 4.18 -16.93
CA ILE A 71 -3.95 3.50 -17.54
C ILE A 71 -4.17 3.96 -18.97
N ARG A 72 -4.39 3.00 -19.87
CA ARG A 72 -4.80 3.20 -21.25
C ARG A 72 -6.26 2.81 -21.41
N VAL A 73 -7.02 3.61 -22.17
CA VAL A 73 -8.41 3.34 -22.58
C VAL A 73 -8.53 3.67 -24.07
N GLY A 74 -8.47 2.64 -24.92
CA GLY A 74 -8.30 2.83 -26.36
C GLY A 74 -7.00 3.60 -26.65
N GLU A 75 -7.10 4.73 -27.36
CA GLU A 75 -5.97 5.62 -27.68
C GLU A 75 -5.60 6.58 -26.53
N LYS A 76 -6.42 6.63 -25.46
CA LYS A 76 -6.26 7.61 -24.39
C LYS A 76 -5.36 7.06 -23.30
N HIS A 77 -4.41 7.88 -22.87
CA HIS A 77 -3.47 7.54 -21.79
C HIS A 77 -3.67 8.50 -20.61
N TYR A 78 -3.66 7.94 -19.41
CA TYR A 78 -3.89 8.64 -18.15
C TYR A 78 -2.84 8.25 -17.12
N SER A 79 -2.40 9.22 -16.33
CA SER A 79 -1.73 8.94 -15.05
C SER A 79 -2.71 9.20 -13.92
N ILE A 80 -2.92 8.21 -13.06
CA ILE A 80 -3.75 8.28 -11.87
C ILE A 80 -2.83 8.31 -10.65
N PHE A 81 -3.02 9.27 -9.76
CA PHE A 81 -2.22 9.41 -8.55
C PHE A 81 -3.06 9.08 -7.33
N THR A 82 -2.53 8.21 -6.47
CA THR A 82 -3.19 7.76 -5.25
C THR A 82 -2.30 7.94 -4.03
N LEU A 83 -2.90 8.19 -2.87
CA LEU A 83 -2.28 7.94 -1.57
C LEU A 83 -2.61 6.51 -1.15
N VAL A 84 -1.58 5.70 -0.88
CA VAL A 84 -1.73 4.34 -0.35
C VAL A 84 -1.29 4.33 1.10
N ASN A 85 -2.19 3.95 2.01
CA ASN A 85 -1.91 3.91 3.43
C ASN A 85 -1.12 2.63 3.81
N PRO A 86 -0.64 2.51 5.08
CA PRO A 86 0.11 1.34 5.52
C PRO A 86 -0.68 0.02 5.47
N ASP A 87 -2.02 0.09 5.41
CA ASP A 87 -2.94 -1.06 5.25
C ASP A 87 -3.23 -1.40 3.78
N CYS A 88 -2.48 -0.82 2.84
CA CYS A 88 -2.63 -0.98 1.39
C CYS A 88 -3.97 -0.50 0.80
N GLU A 89 -4.64 0.44 1.46
CA GLU A 89 -5.82 1.10 0.91
C GLU A 89 -5.43 2.30 0.05
N ALA A 90 -5.92 2.33 -1.19
CA ALA A 90 -5.63 3.38 -2.16
C ALA A 90 -6.75 4.43 -2.24
N HIS A 91 -6.38 5.68 -1.98
CA HIS A 91 -7.24 6.86 -2.09
C HIS A 91 -6.82 7.71 -3.29
N PHE A 92 -7.78 8.05 -4.14
CA PHE A 92 -7.54 8.90 -5.30
C PHE A 92 -7.24 10.34 -4.91
N ILE A 93 -6.24 10.95 -5.53
CA ILE A 93 -5.92 12.37 -5.35
C ILE A 93 -6.20 13.14 -6.64
N LYS A 94 -5.63 12.69 -7.77
CA LYS A 94 -5.66 13.43 -9.03
C LYS A 94 -5.44 12.51 -10.24
N ARG A 95 -5.79 13.03 -11.41
CA ARG A 95 -5.59 12.40 -12.73
C ARG A 95 -5.10 13.44 -13.74
N THR A 96 -4.25 13.04 -14.67
CA THR A 96 -3.79 13.91 -15.77
C THR A 96 -4.87 14.10 -16.84
N ARG A 97 -4.76 15.14 -17.69
CA ARG A 97 -5.59 15.22 -18.89
C ARG A 97 -5.23 14.08 -19.86
N GLN A 98 -6.11 13.82 -20.81
CA GLN A 98 -5.85 12.83 -21.85
C GLN A 98 -4.54 13.17 -22.58
N GLY A 99 -3.61 12.23 -22.61
CA GLY A 99 -2.32 12.41 -23.31
C GLY A 99 -1.20 13.01 -22.47
N ASP A 100 -1.49 13.55 -21.28
CA ASP A 100 -0.50 14.16 -20.38
C ASP A 100 0.18 13.10 -19.47
N TRP A 101 0.54 11.94 -20.01
CA TRP A 101 1.30 10.94 -19.26
C TRP A 101 2.81 11.22 -19.44
N PRO A 102 3.63 11.05 -18.39
CA PRO A 102 5.06 11.29 -18.48
C PRO A 102 5.70 10.16 -19.30
N GLY A 103 6.06 10.50 -20.55
CA GLY A 103 6.87 9.70 -21.48
C GLY A 103 7.94 8.89 -20.79
#